data_AF-A0A3P7WLH5-F1
#
_entry.id   AF-A0A3P7WLH5-F1
#
_cell.length_a   1.000
_cell.length_b   1.000
_cell.length_c   1.000
_cell.angle_alpha   90.00
_cell.angle_beta   90.00
_cell.angle_gamma   90.00
#
_symmetry.space_group_name_H-M   'P 1'
#
loop_
_entity.id
_entity.type
_entity.pdbx_description
1 polymer ?
#
loop_
_entity_poly.entity_id
_entity_poly.type
_entity_poly.pdbx_seq_one_letter_code
_entity_poly.pdbx_strand_id
1 'polypeptide(L)'
;MQVWRRQLVIPFLKKKAISYYDPQRSVWSENMIYEESIAKERSSLFLFVIDPATVNATSFLEIAYFAARKSPKLVVVFLGKTEWKQKAHPDDLPDRNRTCLLLDRILDAHDVPMLYSIQVCISSFLHFLKAFLDIPIYFILVPLLLLSLIVIVAAERWQRYRARRPRAVADSSYLPHRPSAAIPSPRMPTVVTPINFVHENRNCKCFARVCVSNGPPSSRRNLRYSSLLVMSDIEPESRMKCLVTWASQLKHFFYLIPSTKTFLSGMVEVAYILGHTNWQVTICVPKHAEALEAPPNTEDELERASRRRRNDCYQIAFCYLKMPMLSGAVKA
;
A
#
# COMPACT_ATOMS: atom_id res chain seq x y z
N MET A 1 4.32 -3.94 25.87
CA MET A 1 3.06 -4.63 25.51
C MET A 1 1.97 -3.56 25.38
N GLN A 2 1.22 -3.49 24.27
CA GLN A 2 0.17 -2.48 24.10
C GLN A 2 -1.02 -2.80 25.02
N VAL A 3 -1.14 -2.05 26.10
CA VAL A 3 -2.04 -2.32 27.24
C VAL A 3 -3.52 -2.23 26.84
N TRP A 4 -3.84 -1.35 25.88
CA TRP A 4 -5.21 -1.06 25.47
C TRP A 4 -5.98 -2.25 24.87
N ARG A 5 -5.29 -3.17 24.16
CA ARG A 5 -5.94 -4.35 23.58
C ARG A 5 -6.57 -5.22 24.66
N ARG A 6 -5.76 -5.55 25.67
CA ARG A 6 -6.12 -6.48 26.74
C ARG A 6 -7.07 -5.88 27.76
N GLN A 7 -6.95 -4.57 28.02
CA GLN A 7 -7.76 -3.91 29.06
C GLN A 7 -9.09 -3.37 28.55
N LEU A 8 -9.16 -2.91 27.30
CA LEU A 8 -10.34 -2.18 26.80
C LEU A 8 -11.04 -2.93 25.67
N VAL A 9 -10.34 -3.18 24.56
CA VAL A 9 -10.95 -3.62 23.31
C VAL A 9 -11.36 -5.09 23.36
N ILE A 10 -10.45 -6.01 23.73
CA ILE A 10 -10.73 -7.45 23.76
C ILE A 10 -11.86 -7.79 24.75
N PRO A 11 -11.87 -7.27 26.00
CA PRO A 11 -12.97 -7.51 26.93
C PRO A 11 -14.31 -7.03 26.38
N PHE A 12 -14.34 -5.86 25.73
CA PHE A 12 -15.54 -5.34 25.08
C PHE A 12 -16.06 -6.26 23.97
N LEU A 13 -15.16 -6.71 23.06
CA LEU A 13 -15.53 -7.60 21.96
C LEU A 13 -16.05 -8.95 22.47
N LYS A 14 -15.41 -9.52 23.49
CA LYS A 14 -15.87 -10.76 24.15
C LYS A 14 -17.26 -10.58 24.77
N LYS A 15 -17.50 -9.50 25.50
CA LYS A 15 -18.81 -9.19 26.09
C LYS A 15 -19.92 -9.06 25.04
N LYS A 16 -19.58 -8.67 23.82
CA LYS A 16 -20.51 -8.53 22.68
C LYS A 16 -20.52 -9.73 21.74
N ALA A 17 -19.81 -10.82 22.07
CA ALA A 17 -19.66 -12.01 21.23
C ALA A 17 -19.16 -11.71 19.80
N ILE A 18 -18.30 -10.71 19.65
CA ILE A 18 -17.69 -10.34 18.37
C ILE A 18 -16.35 -11.07 18.24
N SER A 19 -16.16 -11.78 17.13
CA SER A 19 -14.89 -12.43 16.81
C SER A 19 -13.80 -11.40 16.49
N TYR A 20 -12.54 -11.72 16.83
CA TYR A 20 -11.43 -10.80 16.63
C TYR A 20 -10.14 -11.55 16.34
N TYR A 21 -9.22 -10.86 15.67
CA TYR A 21 -7.84 -11.28 15.50
C TYR A 21 -6.92 -10.30 16.23
N ASP A 22 -6.07 -10.80 17.12
CA ASP A 22 -5.05 -10.00 17.82
C ASP A 22 -3.68 -10.24 17.16
N PRO A 23 -3.14 -9.27 16.40
CA PRO A 23 -1.84 -9.40 15.75
C PRO A 23 -0.67 -9.40 16.75
N GLN A 24 -0.91 -9.08 18.02
CA GLN A 24 0.18 -8.90 18.98
C GLN A 24 0.83 -10.23 19.39
N ARG A 25 2.05 -10.46 18.91
CA ARG A 25 2.91 -11.60 19.28
C ARG A 25 4.12 -11.15 20.11
N SER A 26 4.74 -12.09 20.82
CA SER A 26 5.96 -11.84 21.62
C SER A 26 7.22 -11.73 20.77
N VAL A 27 7.25 -12.43 19.64
CA VAL A 27 8.36 -12.45 18.68
C VAL A 27 7.76 -12.23 17.30
N TRP A 28 8.34 -11.37 16.49
CA TRP A 28 7.92 -11.15 15.11
C TRP A 28 8.60 -12.17 14.17
N SER A 29 7.87 -12.66 13.17
CA SER A 29 8.45 -13.41 12.06
C SER A 29 7.75 -13.03 10.75
N GLU A 30 8.43 -13.24 9.63
CA GLU A 30 7.92 -12.86 8.31
C GLU A 30 6.62 -13.61 7.94
N ASN A 31 6.45 -14.84 8.41
CA ASN A 31 5.22 -15.63 8.24
C ASN A 31 3.99 -14.95 8.88
N MET A 32 4.19 -14.11 9.91
CA MET A 32 3.09 -13.38 10.54
C MET A 32 2.46 -12.34 9.62
N ILE A 33 3.20 -11.83 8.63
CA ILE A 33 2.64 -10.94 7.60
C ILE A 33 1.54 -11.69 6.83
N TYR A 34 1.77 -12.96 6.49
CA TYR A 34 0.79 -13.79 5.79
C TYR A 34 -0.40 -14.15 6.69
N GLU A 35 -0.17 -14.50 7.96
CA GLU A 35 -1.29 -14.75 8.89
C GLU A 35 -2.19 -13.51 9.03
N GLU A 36 -1.57 -12.33 9.17
CA GLU A 36 -2.28 -11.06 9.21
C GLU A 36 -3.04 -10.77 7.91
N SER A 37 -2.50 -11.17 6.74
CA SER A 37 -3.18 -10.98 5.45
C SER A 37 -4.50 -11.71 5.41
N ILE A 38 -4.47 -12.99 5.79
CA ILE A 38 -5.65 -13.85 5.82
C ILE A 38 -6.66 -13.33 6.84
N ALA A 39 -6.19 -12.89 8.01
CA ALA A 39 -7.06 -12.29 9.02
C ALA A 39 -7.73 -11.01 8.51
N LYS A 40 -7.00 -10.13 7.82
CA LYS A 40 -7.53 -8.88 7.25
C LYS A 40 -8.54 -9.17 6.13
N GLU A 41 -8.28 -10.14 5.26
CA GLU A 41 -9.24 -10.53 4.22
C GLU A 41 -10.58 -10.99 4.81
N ARG A 42 -10.52 -11.79 5.88
CA ARG A 42 -11.70 -12.35 6.57
C ARG A 42 -12.39 -11.39 7.52
N SER A 43 -11.74 -10.30 7.91
CA SER A 43 -12.31 -9.35 8.87
C SER A 43 -13.27 -8.38 8.19
N SER A 44 -14.34 -8.00 8.89
CA SER A 44 -15.29 -6.98 8.43
C SER A 44 -14.81 -5.56 8.72
N LEU A 45 -13.87 -5.39 9.65
CA LEU A 45 -13.39 -4.10 10.11
C LEU A 45 -11.95 -4.22 10.63
N PHE A 46 -11.14 -3.20 10.38
CA PHE A 46 -9.77 -3.02 10.82
C PHE A 46 -9.74 -1.86 11.81
N LEU A 47 -9.29 -2.14 13.03
CA LEU A 47 -9.04 -1.12 14.04
C LEU A 47 -7.53 -0.90 14.14
N PHE A 48 -7.06 0.22 13.60
CA PHE A 48 -5.70 0.67 13.79
C PHE A 48 -5.64 1.66 14.95
N VAL A 49 -4.83 1.35 15.97
CA VAL A 49 -4.54 2.28 17.07
C VAL A 49 -3.07 2.64 17.02
N ILE A 50 -2.80 3.91 16.74
CA ILE A 50 -1.48 4.52 16.72
C ILE A 50 -1.21 5.07 18.11
N ASP A 51 -0.21 4.51 18.80
CA ASP A 51 0.15 4.83 20.18
C ASP A 51 1.46 5.65 20.22
N PRO A 52 1.55 6.74 21.02
CA PRO A 52 2.71 7.60 21.07
C PRO A 52 3.99 6.90 21.56
N ALA A 53 3.87 5.77 22.26
CA ALA A 53 4.99 4.97 22.76
C ALA A 53 5.68 4.13 21.68
N THR A 54 5.16 4.09 20.45
CA THR A 54 5.71 3.25 19.38
C THR A 54 5.95 4.04 18.09
N VAL A 55 6.83 3.56 17.22
CA VAL A 55 7.12 4.24 15.93
C VAL A 55 5.97 4.07 14.93
N ASN A 56 5.19 2.99 15.04
CA ASN A 56 4.00 2.73 14.21
C ASN A 56 4.26 2.68 12.69
N ALA A 57 5.51 2.46 12.25
CA ALA A 57 5.88 2.55 10.84
C ALA A 57 4.99 1.68 9.94
N THR A 58 4.85 0.40 10.25
CA THR A 58 3.97 -0.53 9.52
C THR A 58 2.52 -0.05 9.49
N SER A 59 1.99 0.42 10.61
CA SER A 59 0.60 0.89 10.69
C SER A 59 0.34 2.08 9.78
N PHE A 60 1.27 3.05 9.68
CA PHE A 60 1.10 4.17 8.75
C PHE A 60 1.03 3.72 7.29
N LEU A 61 1.87 2.76 6.89
CA LEU A 61 1.87 2.20 5.54
C LEU A 61 0.54 1.51 5.23
N GLU A 62 0.07 0.65 6.13
CA GLU A 62 -1.17 -0.09 5.95
C GLU A 62 -2.38 0.84 5.91
N ILE A 63 -2.45 1.82 6.81
CA ILE A 63 -3.54 2.81 6.82
C ILE A 63 -3.57 3.57 5.50
N ALA A 64 -2.41 4.07 5.02
CA ALA A 64 -2.34 4.79 3.76
C ALA A 64 -2.78 3.93 2.56
N TYR A 65 -2.33 2.68 2.52
CA TYR A 65 -2.74 1.73 1.48
C TYR A 65 -4.23 1.43 1.51
N PHE A 66 -4.80 1.09 2.67
CA PHE A 66 -6.22 0.73 2.79
C PHE A 66 -7.15 1.92 2.59
N ALA A 67 -6.75 3.12 3.02
CA ALA A 67 -7.47 4.36 2.72
C ALA A 67 -7.55 4.58 1.20
N ALA A 68 -6.41 4.51 0.48
CA ALA A 68 -6.37 4.65 -0.97
C ALA A 68 -7.21 3.60 -1.72
N ARG A 69 -7.29 2.35 -1.21
CA ARG A 69 -8.16 1.30 -1.76
C ARG A 69 -9.65 1.59 -1.55
N LYS A 70 -10.02 2.67 -0.85
CA LYS A 70 -11.37 2.98 -0.38
C LYS A 70 -11.98 1.80 0.37
N SER A 71 -11.16 1.13 1.18
CA SER A 71 -11.62 -0.01 1.96
C SER A 71 -12.59 0.52 3.03
N PRO A 72 -13.88 0.18 2.98
CA PRO A 72 -14.83 0.75 3.91
C PRO A 72 -14.60 0.17 5.33
N LYS A 73 -13.79 -0.88 5.44
CA LYS A 73 -13.44 -1.60 6.67
C LYS A 73 -12.42 -0.86 7.57
N LEU A 74 -12.10 0.42 7.38
CA LEU A 74 -10.98 1.07 8.09
C LEU A 74 -11.44 2.04 9.18
N VAL A 75 -10.97 1.83 10.42
CA VAL A 75 -11.11 2.79 11.54
C VAL A 75 -9.74 3.07 12.14
N VAL A 76 -9.41 4.35 12.29
CA VAL A 76 -8.11 4.81 12.80
C VAL A 76 -8.29 5.57 14.11
N VAL A 77 -7.54 5.19 15.13
CA VAL A 77 -7.42 5.90 16.41
C VAL A 77 -5.98 6.36 16.58
N PHE A 78 -5.74 7.67 16.66
CA PHE A 78 -4.41 8.22 16.89
C PHE A 78 -4.34 8.82 18.29
N LEU A 79 -3.81 8.03 19.23
CA LEU A 79 -3.59 8.46 20.61
C LEU A 79 -2.41 9.42 20.67
N GLY A 80 -2.59 10.53 21.40
CA GLY A 80 -1.48 11.45 21.71
C GLY A 80 -0.71 11.90 20.47
N LYS A 81 -1.38 12.22 19.35
CA LYS A 81 -0.72 12.58 18.08
C LYS A 81 0.34 13.67 18.24
N THR A 82 0.08 14.68 19.06
CA THR A 82 1.05 15.74 19.39
C THR A 82 2.25 15.21 20.17
N GLU A 83 2.03 14.30 21.12
CA GLU A 83 3.11 13.62 21.86
C GLU A 83 3.95 12.76 20.90
N TRP A 84 3.31 11.94 20.05
CA TRP A 84 4.01 11.09 19.09
C TRP A 84 4.90 11.92 18.15
N LYS A 85 4.41 13.09 17.72
CA LYS A 85 5.13 14.04 16.89
C LYS A 85 6.42 14.54 17.58
N GLN A 86 6.42 14.69 18.89
CA GLN A 86 7.51 15.28 19.67
C GLN A 86 8.47 14.25 20.31
N LYS A 87 8.01 13.01 20.54
CA LYS A 87 8.77 11.94 21.21
C LYS A 87 9.80 11.22 20.32
N ALA A 88 10.17 11.80 19.19
CA ALA A 88 11.11 11.20 18.25
C ALA A 88 12.56 11.55 18.61
N HIS A 89 13.51 10.83 18.00
CA HIS A 89 14.87 11.34 17.91
C HIS A 89 14.84 12.70 17.18
N PRO A 90 15.64 13.71 17.55
CA PRO A 90 15.58 15.05 16.96
C PRO A 90 15.61 15.07 15.42
N ASP A 91 16.48 14.25 14.82
CA ASP A 91 16.57 14.10 13.35
C ASP A 91 15.30 13.55 12.68
N ASP A 92 14.44 12.83 13.42
CA ASP A 92 13.21 12.26 12.89
C ASP A 92 12.01 13.20 13.02
N LEU A 93 12.10 14.25 13.86
CA LEU A 93 10.99 15.16 14.11
C LEU A 93 10.42 15.77 12.81
N PRO A 94 11.23 16.25 11.85
CA PRO A 94 10.70 16.74 10.58
C PRO A 94 9.92 15.67 9.81
N ASP A 95 10.38 14.42 9.82
CA ASP A 95 9.72 13.32 9.12
C ASP A 95 8.42 12.89 9.80
N ARG A 96 8.40 12.87 11.14
CA ARG A 96 7.16 12.60 11.91
C ARG A 96 6.12 13.67 11.65
N ASN A 97 6.52 14.93 11.62
CA ASN A 97 5.63 16.05 11.27
C ASN A 97 5.03 15.84 9.89
N ARG A 98 5.89 15.54 8.90
CA ARG A 98 5.47 15.28 7.52
C ARG A 98 4.56 14.06 7.44
N THR A 99 4.84 13.01 8.18
CA THR A 99 4.03 11.78 8.23
C THR A 99 2.64 12.05 8.80
N CYS A 100 2.53 12.80 9.90
CA CYS A 100 1.23 13.20 10.45
C CYS A 100 0.42 14.04 9.46
N LEU A 101 1.04 15.04 8.83
CA LEU A 101 0.37 15.89 7.84
C LEU A 101 -0.07 15.08 6.61
N LEU A 102 0.78 14.15 6.17
CA LEU A 102 0.47 13.26 5.05
C LEU A 102 -0.70 12.34 5.39
N LEU A 103 -0.68 11.74 6.59
CA LEU A 103 -1.75 10.86 7.04
C LEU A 103 -3.09 11.60 7.13
N ASP A 104 -3.10 12.82 7.66
CA ASP A 104 -4.33 13.64 7.74
C ASP A 104 -4.92 13.85 6.35
N ARG A 105 -4.09 14.31 5.39
CA ARG A 105 -4.54 14.52 4.01
C ARG A 105 -5.08 13.24 3.37
N ILE A 106 -4.41 12.10 3.59
CA ILE A 106 -4.86 10.82 3.05
C ILE A 106 -6.22 10.44 3.66
N LEU A 107 -6.37 10.55 4.98
CA LEU A 107 -7.61 10.16 5.63
C LEU A 107 -8.77 11.10 5.26
N ASP A 108 -8.51 12.41 5.20
CA ASP A 108 -9.48 13.42 4.77
C ASP A 108 -9.91 13.19 3.31
N ALA A 109 -8.96 12.89 2.41
CA ALA A 109 -9.27 12.66 0.99
C ALA A 109 -10.07 11.38 0.72
N HIS A 110 -10.06 10.43 1.66
CA HIS A 110 -10.80 9.16 1.56
C HIS A 110 -11.95 9.04 2.57
N ASP A 111 -12.35 10.14 3.20
CA ASP A 111 -13.44 10.20 4.18
C ASP A 111 -13.28 9.18 5.33
N VAL A 112 -12.04 8.90 5.75
CA VAL A 112 -11.74 7.96 6.84
C VAL A 112 -11.62 8.73 8.16
N PRO A 113 -12.49 8.49 9.14
CA PRO A 113 -12.46 9.22 10.40
C PRO A 113 -11.23 8.86 11.24
N MET A 114 -10.46 9.87 11.66
CA MET A 114 -9.43 9.74 12.70
C MET A 114 -10.01 10.09 14.07
N LEU A 115 -10.02 9.10 14.96
CA LEU A 115 -10.45 9.28 16.35
C LEU A 115 -9.25 9.48 17.27
N TYR A 116 -9.47 10.12 18.42
CA TYR A 116 -8.41 10.43 19.39
C TYR A 116 -8.57 9.68 20.72
N SER A 117 -9.56 8.79 20.81
CA SER A 117 -9.84 8.00 22.01
C SER A 117 -10.39 6.63 21.64
N ILE A 118 -9.86 5.59 22.30
CA ILE A 118 -10.35 4.22 22.15
C ILE A 118 -11.79 4.10 22.68
N GLN A 119 -12.13 4.79 23.77
CA GLN A 119 -13.47 4.76 24.34
C GLN A 119 -14.50 5.32 23.35
N VAL A 120 -14.18 6.44 22.70
CA VAL A 120 -15.05 7.01 21.66
C VAL A 120 -15.17 6.03 20.50
N CYS A 121 -14.05 5.44 20.07
CA CYS A 121 -14.05 4.42 19.03
C CYS A 121 -14.96 3.24 19.38
N ILE A 122 -14.87 2.67 20.59
CA ILE A 122 -15.67 1.54 21.05
C ILE A 122 -17.17 1.90 21.05
N SER A 123 -17.52 3.10 21.52
CA SER A 123 -18.92 3.56 21.53
C SER A 123 -19.48 3.69 20.11
N SER A 124 -18.69 4.25 19.19
CA SER A 124 -19.06 4.36 17.77
C SER A 124 -18.99 3.03 17.02
N PHE A 125 -18.19 2.07 17.48
CA PHE A 125 -17.90 0.79 16.83
C PHE A 125 -19.16 -0.03 16.55
N LEU A 126 -20.13 -0.05 17.47
CA LEU A 126 -21.40 -0.74 17.27
C LEU A 126 -22.25 -0.09 16.17
N HIS A 127 -22.18 1.23 16.03
CA HIS A 127 -22.85 1.96 14.96
C HIS A 127 -22.19 1.66 13.61
N PHE A 128 -20.86 1.65 13.54
CA PHE A 128 -20.12 1.26 12.35
C PHE A 128 -20.41 -0.19 11.94
N LEU A 129 -20.31 -1.15 12.87
CA LEU A 129 -20.60 -2.56 12.58
C LEU A 129 -22.03 -2.78 12.09
N LYS A 130 -23.02 -2.13 12.71
CA LYS A 130 -24.41 -2.19 12.24
C LYS A 130 -24.56 -1.61 10.85
N ALA A 131 -24.01 -0.41 10.59
CA ALA A 131 -24.05 0.19 9.25
C ALA A 131 -23.41 -0.70 8.17
N PHE A 132 -22.37 -1.47 8.52
CA PHE A 132 -21.75 -2.45 7.62
C PHE A 132 -22.61 -3.69 7.37
N LEU A 133 -23.32 -4.18 8.39
CA LEU A 133 -24.16 -5.37 8.31
C LEU A 133 -25.55 -5.06 7.72
N ASP A 134 -26.05 -3.84 7.92
CA ASP A 134 -27.37 -3.38 7.52
C ASP A 134 -27.39 -2.83 6.08
N ILE A 135 -26.34 -3.04 5.26
CA ILE A 135 -26.42 -2.74 3.82
C ILE A 135 -27.58 -3.58 3.27
N PRO A 136 -28.69 -2.94 2.85
CA PRO A 136 -29.87 -3.70 2.51
C PRO A 136 -29.57 -4.58 1.31
N ILE A 137 -29.91 -5.87 1.40
CA ILE A 137 -29.58 -6.89 0.40
C ILE A 137 -30.01 -6.45 -1.02
N TYR A 138 -31.06 -5.65 -1.14
CA TYR A 138 -31.53 -5.10 -2.41
C TYR A 138 -30.51 -4.16 -3.10
N PHE A 139 -29.65 -3.44 -2.38
CA PHE A 139 -28.57 -2.64 -2.99
C PHE A 139 -27.53 -3.49 -3.72
N ILE A 140 -27.44 -4.78 -3.39
CA ILE A 140 -26.57 -5.75 -4.08
C ILE A 140 -27.38 -6.51 -5.15
N LEU A 141 -28.60 -6.94 -4.83
CA LEU A 141 -29.43 -7.72 -5.74
C LEU A 141 -29.94 -6.92 -6.95
N VAL A 142 -30.31 -5.65 -6.78
CA VAL A 142 -30.86 -4.82 -7.87
C VAL A 142 -29.84 -4.58 -8.97
N PRO A 143 -28.58 -4.18 -8.70
CA PRO A 143 -27.55 -4.08 -9.74
C PRO A 143 -27.25 -5.40 -10.43
N LEU A 144 -27.22 -6.52 -9.69
CA LEU A 144 -27.01 -7.85 -10.27
C LEU A 144 -28.16 -8.26 -11.20
N LEU A 145 -29.40 -7.98 -10.79
CA LEU A 145 -30.58 -8.26 -11.59
C LEU A 145 -30.60 -7.38 -12.86
N LEU A 146 -30.29 -6.09 -12.74
CA LEU A 146 -30.15 -5.18 -13.88
C LEU A 146 -29.04 -5.65 -14.84
N LEU A 147 -27.88 -6.07 -14.33
CA LEU A 147 -26.81 -6.63 -15.15
C LEU A 147 -27.28 -7.89 -15.90
N SER A 148 -28.01 -8.78 -15.22
CA SER A 148 -28.56 -9.98 -15.84
C SER A 148 -29.56 -9.66 -16.97
N LEU A 149 -30.45 -8.68 -16.76
CA LEU A 149 -31.37 -8.20 -17.80
C LEU A 149 -30.63 -7.59 -18.99
N ILE A 150 -29.58 -6.79 -18.75
CA ILE A 150 -28.75 -6.23 -19.81
C ILE A 150 -28.10 -7.34 -20.64
N VAL A 151 -27.57 -8.39 -20.00
CA VAL A 151 -26.98 -9.55 -20.69
C VAL A 151 -28.02 -10.29 -21.52
N ILE A 152 -29.23 -10.50 -21.00
CA ILE A 152 -30.33 -11.15 -21.73
C ILE A 152 -30.74 -10.32 -22.96
N VAL A 153 -30.96 -9.01 -22.79
CA VAL A 153 -31.33 -8.11 -23.90
C VAL A 153 -30.21 -8.04 -24.94
N ALA A 154 -28.95 -7.98 -24.51
CA ALA A 154 -27.81 -7.98 -25.40
C ALA A 154 -27.70 -9.30 -26.18
N ALA A 155 -27.92 -10.44 -25.51
CA ALA A 155 -27.94 -11.76 -26.14
C ALA A 155 -29.07 -11.87 -27.17
N GLU A 156 -30.29 -11.46 -26.84
CA GLU A 156 -31.39 -11.45 -27.80
C GLU A 156 -31.12 -10.53 -28.99
N ARG A 157 -30.61 -9.32 -28.75
CA ARG A 157 -30.29 -8.37 -29.82
C ARG A 157 -29.19 -8.91 -30.72
N TRP A 158 -28.20 -9.61 -30.14
CA TRP A 158 -27.15 -10.31 -30.87
C TRP A 158 -27.70 -11.49 -31.70
N GLN A 159 -28.61 -12.28 -31.15
CA GLN A 159 -29.28 -13.37 -31.87
C GLN A 159 -30.13 -12.84 -33.02
N ARG A 160 -30.91 -11.78 -32.81
CA ARG A 160 -31.69 -11.12 -33.89
C ARG A 160 -30.79 -10.50 -34.95
N TYR A 161 -29.64 -9.93 -34.56
CA TYR A 161 -28.64 -9.44 -35.51
C TYR A 161 -28.05 -10.58 -36.36
N ARG A 162 -27.72 -11.73 -35.73
CA ARG A 162 -27.29 -12.94 -36.45
C ARG A 162 -28.38 -13.49 -37.39
N ALA A 163 -29.64 -13.50 -36.99
CA ALA A 163 -30.74 -13.97 -37.82
C ALA A 163 -30.96 -13.08 -39.07
N ARG A 164 -30.73 -11.76 -38.96
CA ARG A 164 -30.86 -10.80 -40.08
C ARG A 164 -29.65 -10.76 -41.00
N ARG A 165 -28.53 -11.33 -40.58
CA ARG A 165 -27.33 -11.51 -41.41
C ARG A 165 -26.84 -12.94 -41.22
N PRO A 166 -27.48 -13.95 -41.84
CA PRO A 166 -26.88 -15.27 -41.91
C PRO A 166 -25.50 -15.09 -42.53
N ARG A 167 -24.44 -15.26 -41.73
CA ARG A 167 -23.12 -15.43 -42.31
C ARG A 167 -23.22 -16.67 -43.17
N ALA A 168 -22.98 -16.52 -44.47
CA ALA A 168 -22.56 -17.62 -45.30
C ALA A 168 -21.43 -18.31 -44.53
N VAL A 169 -21.71 -19.51 -44.04
CA VAL A 169 -20.70 -20.39 -43.48
C VAL A 169 -19.83 -20.74 -44.68
N ALA A 170 -18.72 -20.01 -44.83
CA ALA A 170 -17.64 -20.51 -45.64
C ALA A 170 -17.10 -21.72 -44.88
N ASP A 171 -17.37 -22.91 -45.40
CA ASP A 171 -16.72 -24.14 -45.00
C ASP A 171 -15.20 -23.94 -45.12
N SER A 172 -14.56 -23.66 -43.99
CA SER A 172 -13.11 -23.69 -43.85
C SER A 172 -12.68 -25.11 -43.50
N SER A 173 -12.93 -26.05 -44.41
CA SER A 173 -12.45 -27.44 -44.32
C SER A 173 -11.12 -27.66 -45.05
N TYR A 174 -10.40 -26.60 -45.44
CA TYR A 174 -9.09 -26.73 -46.10
C TYR A 174 -8.07 -25.70 -45.59
N LEU A 175 -7.48 -25.94 -44.42
CA LEU A 175 -6.10 -25.51 -44.13
C LEU A 175 -5.40 -26.57 -43.25
N PRO A 176 -4.20 -27.04 -43.64
CA PRO A 176 -3.54 -28.18 -43.00
C PRO A 176 -2.97 -27.81 -41.61
N HIS A 177 -3.00 -28.80 -40.72
CA HIS A 177 -2.42 -28.77 -39.38
C HIS A 177 -0.98 -28.21 -39.36
N ARG A 178 -0.80 -27.12 -38.63
CA ARG A 178 0.52 -26.71 -38.11
C ARG A 178 0.51 -26.97 -36.61
N PRO A 179 1.45 -27.75 -36.06
CA PRO A 179 1.45 -28.08 -34.64
C PRO A 179 1.74 -26.82 -33.81
N SER A 180 0.83 -26.50 -32.88
CA SER A 180 1.01 -25.43 -31.90
C SER A 180 2.15 -25.76 -30.95
N ALA A 181 3.13 -24.85 -30.86
CA ALA A 181 4.17 -24.89 -29.85
C ALA A 181 3.56 -24.63 -28.45
N ALA A 182 3.93 -25.47 -27.49
CA ALA A 182 3.56 -25.32 -26.08
C ALA A 182 4.06 -23.97 -25.52
N ILE A 183 3.17 -23.21 -24.90
CA ILE A 183 3.50 -21.96 -24.21
C ILE A 183 3.95 -22.33 -22.78
N PRO A 184 5.21 -22.11 -22.38
CA PRO A 184 5.60 -22.28 -20.99
C PRO A 184 5.08 -21.12 -20.14
N SER A 185 4.52 -21.41 -18.97
CA SER A 185 4.05 -20.42 -18.01
C SER A 185 5.18 -19.49 -17.56
N PRO A 186 5.03 -18.15 -17.60
CA PRO A 186 6.04 -17.26 -17.06
C PRO A 186 5.92 -17.19 -15.53
N ARG A 187 6.87 -17.83 -14.84
CA ARG A 187 7.26 -17.45 -13.48
C ARG A 187 8.15 -16.21 -13.60
N MET A 188 7.77 -15.09 -12.97
CA MET A 188 8.63 -13.91 -12.86
C MET A 188 9.16 -13.78 -11.42
N PRO A 189 10.49 -13.75 -11.22
CA PRO A 189 11.11 -13.53 -9.93
C PRO A 189 11.20 -12.03 -9.59
N THR A 190 10.94 -11.69 -8.34
CA THR A 190 11.28 -10.40 -7.74
C THR A 190 12.81 -10.33 -7.57
N VAL A 191 13.48 -9.47 -8.34
CA VAL A 191 14.92 -9.22 -8.18
C VAL A 191 15.11 -7.90 -7.42
N VAL A 192 15.74 -7.99 -6.25
CA VAL A 192 16.26 -6.83 -5.52
C VAL A 192 17.73 -6.68 -5.90
N THR A 193 18.07 -5.72 -6.75
CA THR A 193 19.47 -5.44 -7.10
C THR A 193 19.99 -4.27 -6.25
N PRO A 194 20.98 -4.48 -5.36
CA PRO A 194 21.68 -3.37 -4.73
C PRO A 194 22.57 -2.70 -5.78
N ILE A 195 22.32 -1.41 -6.07
CA ILE A 195 23.16 -0.67 -7.02
C ILE A 195 24.38 -0.15 -6.27
N ASN A 196 25.49 -0.89 -6.37
CA ASN A 196 26.82 -0.39 -6.01
C ASN A 196 27.21 0.73 -6.99
N PHE A 197 27.66 1.85 -6.45
CA PHE A 197 28.31 2.88 -7.25
C PHE A 197 29.73 3.08 -6.73
N VAL A 198 30.68 2.87 -7.63
CA VAL A 198 32.07 3.25 -7.46
C VAL A 198 32.17 4.78 -7.46
N HIS A 199 33.08 5.24 -6.61
CA HIS A 199 33.45 6.62 -6.29
C HIS A 199 33.64 7.49 -7.53
N GLU A 200 33.00 8.66 -7.58
CA GLU A 200 33.69 9.88 -8.00
C GLU A 200 32.98 11.13 -7.49
N ASN A 201 33.79 11.94 -6.82
CA ASN A 201 33.44 13.16 -6.13
C ASN A 201 33.24 14.28 -7.17
N ARG A 202 32.00 14.71 -7.42
CA ARG A 202 31.63 16.00 -8.01
C ARG A 202 30.11 16.16 -8.08
N ASN A 203 29.58 17.01 -7.21
CA ASN A 203 28.33 17.77 -7.35
C ASN A 203 27.04 17.00 -7.70
N CYS A 204 26.02 17.16 -6.85
CA CYS A 204 24.62 16.79 -7.04
C CYS A 204 23.94 17.48 -8.25
N LYS A 205 24.47 17.28 -9.46
CA LYS A 205 23.91 17.68 -10.75
C LYS A 205 23.63 16.46 -11.66
N CYS A 206 24.01 15.25 -11.25
CA CYS A 206 23.87 14.03 -12.07
C CYS A 206 22.53 13.29 -11.93
N PHE A 207 21.66 13.62 -10.96
CA PHE A 207 20.35 12.95 -10.87
C PHE A 207 19.32 13.41 -11.93
N ALA A 208 19.59 14.55 -12.60
CA ALA A 208 18.83 14.97 -13.78
C ALA A 208 19.32 14.28 -15.08
N ARG A 209 20.47 13.60 -15.08
CA ARG A 209 21.07 13.03 -16.30
C ARG A 209 20.87 11.52 -16.45
N VAL A 210 20.48 10.79 -15.40
CA VAL A 210 20.21 9.33 -15.49
C VAL A 210 18.85 9.01 -16.12
N CYS A 211 17.97 10.00 -16.31
CA CYS A 211 16.66 9.80 -16.96
C CYS A 211 16.62 10.19 -18.45
N VAL A 212 17.76 10.52 -19.06
CA VAL A 212 17.89 10.64 -20.53
C VAL A 212 19.14 9.90 -20.97
N SER A 213 18.93 8.77 -21.65
CA SER A 213 19.90 7.87 -22.28
C SER A 213 20.69 6.89 -21.37
N ASN A 214 20.52 5.61 -21.72
CA ASN A 214 21.40 4.47 -21.47
C ASN A 214 21.36 3.77 -20.10
N GLY A 215 20.30 2.97 -19.89
CA GLY A 215 20.38 1.77 -19.04
C GLY A 215 21.15 0.62 -19.74
N PRO A 216 21.69 -0.38 -19.00
CA PRO A 216 22.55 -1.43 -19.55
C PRO A 216 21.81 -2.34 -20.55
N PRO A 217 22.52 -2.90 -21.55
CA PRO A 217 21.92 -3.52 -22.73
C PRO A 217 21.56 -4.99 -22.47
N SER A 218 20.61 -5.31 -21.60
CA SER A 218 20.18 -6.72 -21.45
C SER A 218 18.74 -7.00 -21.01
N SER A 219 17.79 -6.07 -21.14
CA SER A 219 16.36 -6.46 -21.11
C SER A 219 15.44 -5.59 -21.99
N ARG A 220 15.69 -5.63 -23.31
CA ARG A 220 14.84 -4.99 -24.33
C ARG A 220 13.53 -5.74 -24.62
N ARG A 221 12.77 -6.17 -23.61
CA ARG A 221 11.40 -6.67 -23.83
C ARG A 221 10.38 -5.88 -23.00
N ASN A 222 9.86 -4.81 -23.59
CA ASN A 222 8.55 -4.19 -23.30
C ASN A 222 8.27 -3.63 -21.90
N LEU A 223 9.26 -3.07 -21.19
CA LEU A 223 8.98 -2.29 -19.98
C LEU A 223 9.09 -0.79 -20.29
N ARG A 224 7.93 -0.12 -20.39
CA ARG A 224 7.85 1.35 -20.40
C ARG A 224 7.95 1.82 -18.95
N TYR A 225 8.93 2.65 -18.64
CA TYR A 225 9.14 3.24 -17.31
C TYR A 225 8.75 4.72 -17.34
N SER A 226 8.09 5.23 -16.30
CA SER A 226 8.02 6.67 -16.04
C SER A 226 9.09 7.07 -15.03
N SER A 227 9.87 8.09 -15.38
CA SER A 227 10.80 8.78 -14.45
C SER A 227 10.11 9.82 -13.56
N LEU A 228 8.79 9.79 -13.48
CA LEU A 228 8.04 10.76 -12.68
C LEU A 228 8.09 10.34 -11.22
N LEU A 229 8.06 11.33 -10.31
CA LEU A 229 7.99 11.23 -8.83
C LEU A 229 9.27 11.58 -8.04
N VAL A 230 9.94 12.66 -8.44
CA VAL A 230 10.68 13.51 -7.49
C VAL A 230 10.12 14.93 -7.59
N MET A 231 8.99 15.18 -6.94
CA MET A 231 8.46 16.53 -6.73
C MET A 231 7.88 16.57 -5.32
N SER A 232 8.70 17.03 -4.36
CA SER A 232 8.30 17.21 -2.96
C SER A 232 7.22 18.27 -2.76
N ASP A 233 7.01 19.11 -3.77
CA ASP A 233 6.25 20.35 -3.66
C ASP A 233 4.80 20.20 -4.17
N ILE A 234 4.46 19.03 -4.72
CA ILE A 234 3.11 18.71 -5.22
C ILE A 234 2.46 17.68 -4.30
N GLU A 235 1.20 17.94 -3.96
CA GLU A 235 0.41 17.04 -3.12
C GLU A 235 0.30 15.61 -3.73
N PRO A 236 0.39 14.54 -2.92
CA PRO A 236 0.32 13.15 -3.39
C PRO A 236 -0.94 12.83 -4.20
N GLU A 237 -2.08 13.40 -3.82
CA GLU A 237 -3.35 13.37 -4.54
C GLU A 237 -3.20 13.84 -6.00
N SER A 238 -2.64 15.03 -6.18
CA SER A 238 -2.43 15.67 -7.48
C SER A 238 -1.43 14.88 -8.31
N ARG A 239 -0.37 14.35 -7.68
CA ARG A 239 0.59 13.45 -8.33
C ARG A 239 -0.08 12.17 -8.79
N MET A 240 -0.93 11.57 -7.96
CA MET A 240 -1.68 10.36 -8.32
C MET A 240 -2.63 10.62 -9.49
N LYS A 241 -3.39 11.73 -9.46
CA LYS A 241 -4.25 12.13 -10.59
C LYS A 241 -3.45 12.26 -11.87
N CYS A 242 -2.28 12.91 -11.85
CA CYS A 242 -1.38 12.99 -12.99
C CYS A 242 -0.89 11.61 -13.46
N LEU A 243 -0.42 10.77 -12.54
CA LEU A 243 0.04 9.40 -12.86
C LEU A 243 -1.08 8.58 -13.50
N VAL A 244 -2.24 8.47 -12.87
CA VAL A 244 -3.36 7.68 -13.39
C VAL A 244 -3.83 8.19 -14.75
N THR A 245 -3.87 9.52 -14.94
CA THR A 245 -4.31 10.12 -16.20
C THR A 245 -3.30 9.90 -17.32
N TRP A 246 -2.00 9.97 -17.05
CA TRP A 246 -0.95 9.95 -18.08
C TRP A 246 -0.31 8.57 -18.27
N ALA A 247 -0.58 7.61 -17.38
CA ALA A 247 0.12 6.34 -17.32
C ALA A 247 -0.80 5.12 -17.24
N SER A 248 -1.92 5.12 -17.97
CA SER A 248 -2.84 3.97 -18.06
C SER A 248 -2.18 2.65 -18.50
N GLN A 249 -1.02 2.72 -19.16
CA GLN A 249 -0.24 1.57 -19.62
C GLN A 249 0.95 1.19 -18.71
N LEU A 250 1.28 2.00 -17.72
CA LEU A 250 2.41 1.70 -16.85
C LEU A 250 2.02 0.64 -15.83
N LYS A 251 2.98 -0.24 -15.55
CA LYS A 251 2.87 -1.26 -14.50
C LYS A 251 4.04 -1.21 -13.53
N HIS A 252 4.96 -0.25 -13.72
CA HIS A 252 6.17 -0.11 -12.91
C HIS A 252 6.59 1.36 -12.87
N PHE A 253 6.88 1.88 -11.67
CA PHE A 253 7.45 3.21 -11.46
C PHE A 253 8.67 3.19 -10.54
N PHE A 254 9.51 4.21 -10.64
CA PHE A 254 10.59 4.47 -9.70
C PHE A 254 10.16 5.53 -8.69
N TYR A 255 10.51 5.35 -7.42
CA TYR A 255 10.28 6.34 -6.38
C TYR A 255 11.58 6.61 -5.64
N LEU A 256 12.04 7.85 -5.60
CA LEU A 256 13.23 8.25 -4.86
C LEU A 256 12.84 8.82 -3.50
N ILE A 257 13.30 8.18 -2.43
CA ILE A 257 13.33 8.78 -1.11
C ILE A 257 14.58 9.68 -1.07
N PRO A 258 14.41 11.02 -1.00
CA PRO A 258 15.53 11.94 -1.21
C PRO A 258 16.53 11.97 -0.04
N SER A 259 16.06 11.63 1.16
CA SER A 259 16.87 11.65 2.38
C SER A 259 16.40 10.61 3.39
N THR A 260 17.31 10.13 4.23
CA THR A 260 17.00 9.33 5.43
C THR A 260 16.12 10.08 6.42
N LYS A 261 16.10 11.42 6.39
CA LYS A 261 15.19 12.29 7.16
C LYS A 261 13.77 12.36 6.59
N THR A 262 13.49 11.63 5.52
CA THR A 262 12.17 11.56 4.86
C THR A 262 11.72 10.12 4.61
N PHE A 263 12.33 9.17 5.35
CA PHE A 263 12.20 7.76 5.06
C PHE A 263 10.80 7.22 5.37
N LEU A 264 10.24 7.59 6.54
CA LEU A 264 8.91 7.14 6.93
C LEU A 264 7.85 7.78 6.02
N SER A 265 7.87 9.10 5.86
CA SER A 265 6.90 9.77 4.98
C SER A 265 6.99 9.30 3.53
N GLY A 266 8.20 9.02 3.03
CA GLY A 266 8.41 8.43 1.70
C GLY A 266 7.81 7.03 1.58
N MET A 267 8.00 6.14 2.57
CA MET A 267 7.39 4.81 2.56
C MET A 267 5.85 4.89 2.63
N VAL A 268 5.30 5.80 3.43
CA VAL A 268 3.85 6.03 3.52
C VAL A 268 3.28 6.51 2.18
N GLU A 269 3.98 7.43 1.50
CA GLU A 269 3.57 7.88 0.17
C GLU A 269 3.62 6.74 -0.85
N VAL A 270 4.65 5.90 -0.84
CA VAL A 270 4.71 4.71 -1.71
C VAL A 270 3.54 3.78 -1.43
N ALA A 271 3.23 3.49 -0.16
CA ALA A 271 2.10 2.65 0.21
C ALA A 271 0.75 3.25 -0.25
N TYR A 272 0.58 4.56 -0.12
CA TYR A 272 -0.57 5.29 -0.65
C TYR A 272 -0.71 5.09 -2.17
N ILE A 273 0.40 5.21 -2.92
CA ILE A 273 0.41 5.05 -4.38
C ILE A 273 0.04 3.62 -4.79
N LEU A 274 0.59 2.63 -4.09
CA LEU A 274 0.26 1.21 -4.29
C LEU A 274 -1.20 0.89 -3.91
N GLY A 275 -1.84 1.68 -3.05
CA GLY A 275 -3.27 1.49 -2.77
C GLY A 275 -4.17 1.84 -3.97
N HIS A 276 -3.77 2.81 -4.80
CA HIS A 276 -4.52 3.21 -5.99
C HIS A 276 -4.31 2.29 -7.20
N THR A 277 -3.21 1.51 -7.22
CA THR A 277 -2.77 0.79 -8.42
C THR A 277 -2.17 -0.57 -8.07
N ASN A 278 -2.28 -1.56 -8.95
CA ASN A 278 -1.54 -2.82 -8.79
C ASN A 278 -0.16 -2.75 -9.47
N TRP A 279 0.51 -1.60 -9.39
CA TRP A 279 1.79 -1.36 -10.03
C TRP A 279 2.94 -1.91 -9.19
N GLN A 280 4.05 -2.20 -9.86
CA GLN A 280 5.33 -2.47 -9.22
C GLN A 280 6.05 -1.15 -8.93
N VAL A 281 6.85 -1.11 -7.87
CA VAL A 281 7.67 0.04 -7.51
C VAL A 281 9.12 -0.38 -7.30
N THR A 282 10.05 0.40 -7.85
CA THR A 282 11.45 0.36 -7.44
C THR A 282 11.73 1.56 -6.55
N ILE A 283 12.00 1.30 -5.27
CA ILE A 283 12.32 2.35 -4.30
C ILE A 283 13.83 2.60 -4.33
N CYS A 284 14.21 3.80 -4.72
CA CYS A 284 15.57 4.30 -4.65
C CYS A 284 15.75 5.01 -3.30
N VAL A 285 16.76 4.61 -2.54
CA VAL A 285 17.10 5.19 -1.23
C VAL A 285 18.50 5.83 -1.29
N PRO A 286 18.80 6.83 -0.44
CA PRO A 286 20.11 7.45 -0.39
C PRO A 286 21.20 6.43 -0.04
N LYS A 287 22.38 6.53 -0.68
CA LYS A 287 23.52 5.62 -0.43
C LYS A 287 24.09 5.74 0.97
N HIS A 288 24.12 6.97 1.50
CA HIS A 288 24.67 7.24 2.81
C HIS A 288 23.55 7.24 3.83
N ALA A 289 23.66 6.29 4.74
CA ALA A 289 22.77 6.15 5.86
C ALA A 289 23.31 6.92 7.08
N GLU A 290 23.73 8.18 6.89
CA GLU A 290 24.29 9.03 7.97
C GLU A 290 23.34 9.17 9.17
N ALA A 291 22.04 8.96 8.97
CA ALA A 291 21.06 8.94 10.07
C ALA A 291 20.84 7.54 10.68
N LEU A 292 21.28 6.45 10.03
CA LEU A 292 21.17 5.06 10.53
C LEU A 292 22.43 4.63 11.30
N GLU A 293 23.60 5.19 10.96
CA GLU A 293 24.88 4.91 11.62
C GLU A 293 25.32 6.15 12.44
N ALA A 294 25.62 5.94 13.73
CA ALA A 294 26.00 7.02 14.65
C ALA A 294 27.39 7.58 14.31
N PRO A 295 27.66 8.89 14.51
CA PRO A 295 29.03 9.35 14.68
C PRO A 295 29.63 8.71 15.95
N PRO A 296 30.86 8.19 15.91
CA PRO A 296 31.31 7.15 16.84
C PRO A 296 31.39 7.54 18.33
N ASN A 297 31.40 8.82 18.72
CA ASN A 297 31.93 9.19 20.06
C ASN A 297 31.10 10.18 20.91
N THR A 298 29.82 10.48 20.64
CA THR A 298 29.11 11.54 21.40
C THR A 298 27.64 11.29 21.76
N GLU A 299 27.08 10.13 21.47
CA GLU A 299 25.63 9.91 21.64
C GLU A 299 25.25 9.23 22.97
N ASP A 300 24.19 9.75 23.61
CA ASP A 300 23.58 9.17 24.79
C ASP A 300 22.98 7.77 24.52
N GLU A 301 22.94 6.91 25.54
CA GLU A 301 22.41 5.55 25.41
C GLU A 301 20.92 5.52 25.06
N LEU A 302 20.15 6.50 25.55
CA LEU A 302 18.73 6.64 25.26
C LEU A 302 18.48 6.94 23.78
N GLU A 303 19.26 7.86 23.21
CA GLU A 303 19.19 8.26 21.80
C GLU A 303 19.57 7.09 20.89
N ARG A 304 20.65 6.37 21.25
CA ARG A 304 21.09 5.17 20.54
C ARG A 304 20.01 4.08 20.54
N ALA A 305 19.37 3.84 21.69
CA ALA A 305 18.28 2.87 21.80
C ALA A 305 17.03 3.31 21.02
N SER A 306 16.73 4.61 20.98
CA SER A 306 15.67 5.19 20.15
C SER A 306 15.94 4.95 18.66
N ARG A 307 17.17 5.20 18.20
CA ARG A 307 17.59 4.98 16.81
C ARG A 307 17.47 3.52 16.40
N ARG A 308 17.96 2.58 17.23
CA ARG A 308 17.86 1.14 16.96
C ARG A 308 16.40 0.71 16.79
N ARG A 309 15.54 1.06 17.74
CA ARG A 309 14.09 0.76 17.66
C ARG A 309 13.45 1.31 16.40
N ARG A 310 13.82 2.51 15.97
CA ARG A 310 13.35 3.10 14.72
C ARG A 310 13.81 2.30 13.50
N ASN A 311 15.11 1.96 13.42
CA ASN A 311 15.67 1.20 12.31
C ASN A 311 15.00 -0.17 12.18
N ASP A 312 14.79 -0.87 13.30
CA ASP A 312 14.08 -2.14 13.35
C ASP A 312 12.64 -1.99 12.82
N CYS A 313 11.94 -0.92 13.24
CA CYS A 313 10.60 -0.63 12.74
C CYS A 313 10.57 -0.34 11.24
N TYR A 314 11.56 0.38 10.69
CA TYR A 314 11.64 0.66 9.26
C TYR A 314 11.99 -0.59 8.45
N GLN A 315 12.84 -1.46 8.98
CA GLN A 315 13.15 -2.74 8.37
C GLN A 315 11.90 -3.61 8.23
N ILE A 316 11.09 -3.69 9.29
CA ILE A 316 9.81 -4.42 9.26
C ILE A 316 8.84 -3.76 8.27
N ALA A 317 8.70 -2.44 8.30
CA ALA A 317 7.82 -1.70 7.38
C ALA A 317 8.20 -1.94 5.91
N PHE A 318 9.50 -2.05 5.60
CA PHE A 318 9.97 -2.36 4.26
C PHE A 318 9.57 -3.77 3.80
N CYS A 319 9.50 -4.75 4.71
CA CYS A 319 8.97 -6.08 4.38
C CYS A 319 7.49 -6.02 3.96
N TYR A 320 6.68 -5.14 4.56
CA TYR A 320 5.28 -4.96 4.15
C TYR A 320 5.18 -4.41 2.71
N LEU A 321 6.07 -3.50 2.29
CA LEU A 321 6.12 -3.00 0.91
C LEU A 321 6.54 -4.08 -0.11
N LYS A 322 7.34 -5.07 0.31
CA LYS A 322 7.78 -6.17 -0.56
C LYS A 322 6.72 -7.24 -0.75
N MET A 323 5.86 -7.46 0.24
CA MET A 323 4.96 -8.60 0.26
C MET A 323 3.69 -8.36 -0.59
N PRO A 324 3.10 -9.41 -1.18
CA PRO A 324 1.91 -9.33 -2.04
C PRO A 324 0.68 -8.65 -1.42
N MET A 325 0.67 -8.56 -0.08
CA MET A 325 -0.26 -7.81 0.75
C MET A 325 -0.61 -6.41 0.21
N LEU A 326 0.41 -5.65 -0.22
CA LEU A 326 0.26 -4.29 -0.71
C LEU A 326 0.34 -4.18 -2.25
N SER A 327 0.58 -5.28 -2.97
CA SER A 327 0.76 -5.25 -4.45
C SER A 327 -0.40 -5.88 -5.24
N GLY A 328 -1.50 -6.23 -4.58
CA GLY A 328 -2.75 -6.62 -5.25
C GLY A 328 -2.64 -7.85 -6.15
N ALA A 329 -1.64 -8.72 -5.94
CA ALA A 329 -1.42 -9.92 -6.71
C ALA A 329 -1.79 -11.18 -5.90
N VAL A 330 -3.05 -11.29 -5.50
CA VAL A 330 -3.62 -12.62 -5.24
C VAL A 330 -4.07 -13.16 -6.59
N LYS A 331 -3.26 -14.07 -7.15
CA LYS A 331 -3.65 -14.88 -8.30
C LYS A 331 -4.81 -15.78 -7.87
N ALA A 332 -5.98 -15.60 -8.50
CA ALA A 332 -7.05 -16.58 -8.51
C ALA A 332 -6.65 -17.79 -9.38
#